data_AF-A0A4U7F6E9-F1
#
_entry.id   AF-A0A4U7F6E9-F1
#
_cell.length_a   1.000
_cell.length_b   1.000
_cell.length_c   1.000
_cell.angle_alpha   90.00
_cell.angle_beta   90.00
_cell.angle_gamma   90.00
#
_symmetry.space_group_name_H-M   'P 1'
#
loop_
_entity.id
_entity.type
_entity.pdbx_description
1 polymer ?
#
loop_
_entity_poly.entity_id
_entity_poly.type
_entity_poly.pdbx_seq_one_letter_code
_entity_poly.pdbx_strand_id
1 'polypeptide(L)'
;ESTSDTMPYMEINESKVDVAHEATVGKIGDEDIFYLQSRGLDDDDAKQMIVSGFIEPITEELPIEYAVELNRLVELEMEGSLG
;
A
#
# COMPACT_ATOMS: atom_id res chain seq x y z
N GLU A 1 -6.79 -17.62 2.98
CA GLU A 1 -7.65 -16.43 2.84
C GLU A 1 -7.08 -15.31 3.69
N SER A 2 -7.09 -14.08 3.18
CA SER A 2 -6.66 -12.87 3.88
C SER A 2 -7.89 -12.00 4.19
N THR A 3 -7.90 -11.37 5.36
CA THR A 3 -8.98 -10.52 5.88
C THR A 3 -8.41 -9.17 6.28
N SER A 4 -9.13 -8.08 6.00
CA SER A 4 -8.77 -6.72 6.39
C SER A 4 -9.97 -6.06 7.07
N ASP A 5 -9.83 -5.73 8.35
CA ASP A 5 -10.86 -5.06 9.15
C ASP A 5 -10.45 -3.60 9.42
N THR A 6 -11.33 -2.64 9.08
CA THR A 6 -11.17 -1.22 9.42
C THR A 6 -12.34 -0.76 10.30
N MET A 7 -12.05 -0.24 11.48
CA MET A 7 -13.04 0.14 12.49
C MET A 7 -12.81 1.59 12.93
N PRO A 8 -13.23 2.59 12.14
CA PRO A 8 -13.05 3.99 12.50
C PRO A 8 -13.95 4.39 13.66
N TYR A 9 -13.43 5.26 14.52
CA TYR A 9 -14.18 5.90 15.60
C TYR A 9 -13.96 7.41 15.54
N MET A 10 -15.05 8.18 15.62
CA MET A 10 -15.00 9.63 15.64
C MET A 10 -15.87 10.16 16.78
N GLU A 11 -15.27 10.92 17.68
CA GLU A 11 -15.96 11.66 18.73
C GLU A 11 -15.71 13.15 18.52
N ILE A 12 -16.77 13.91 18.25
CA ILE A 12 -16.69 15.34 17.91
C ILE A 12 -17.45 16.14 18.96
N ASN A 13 -16.70 16.94 19.72
CA ASN A 13 -17.21 17.76 20.82
C ASN A 13 -17.21 19.27 20.50
N GLU A 14 -17.31 19.63 19.21
CA GLU A 14 -17.33 21.01 18.73
C GLU A 14 -18.52 21.25 17.77
N SER A 15 -19.07 22.45 17.83
CA SER A 15 -20.30 22.87 17.16
C SER A 15 -20.12 23.31 15.70
N LYS A 16 -18.89 23.66 15.30
CA LYS A 16 -18.58 24.14 13.95
C LYS A 16 -17.28 23.49 13.45
N VAL A 17 -17.41 22.32 12.84
CA VAL A 17 -16.28 21.60 12.24
C VAL A 17 -16.70 20.96 10.92
N ASP A 18 -15.73 20.79 10.04
CA ASP A 18 -15.83 19.91 8.88
C ASP A 18 -14.93 18.69 9.12
N VAL A 19 -15.51 17.49 9.05
CA VAL A 19 -14.77 16.24 9.24
C VAL A 19 -15.19 15.24 8.17
N ALA A 20 -14.20 14.61 7.54
CA ALA A 20 -14.38 13.52 6.60
C ALA A 20 -13.45 12.37 6.97
N HIS A 21 -13.91 11.14 6.75
CA HIS A 21 -13.12 9.93 6.87
C HIS A 21 -13.27 9.13 5.59
N GLU A 22 -12.15 8.59 5.11
CA GLU A 22 -12.10 7.70 3.96
C GLU A 22 -11.30 6.45 4.31
N ALA A 23 -11.78 5.30 3.84
CA ALA A 23 -11.07 4.04 3.92
C ALA A 23 -11.35 3.24 2.65
N THR A 24 -10.30 2.67 2.07
CA THR A 24 -10.39 1.83 0.87
C THR A 24 -9.75 0.48 1.17
N VAL A 25 -10.43 -0.60 0.79
CA VAL A 25 -9.89 -1.96 0.84
C VAL A 25 -9.94 -2.51 -0.58
N GLY A 26 -8.80 -3.02 -1.04
CA GLY A 26 -8.66 -3.57 -2.37
C GLY A 26 -7.69 -4.74 -2.37
N LYS A 27 -7.72 -5.50 -3.45
CA LYS A 27 -6.71 -6.51 -3.76
C LYS A 27 -5.98 -6.05 -5.02
N ILE A 28 -4.74 -6.51 -5.20
CA ILE A 28 -4.02 -6.31 -6.46
C ILE A 28 -4.84 -6.98 -7.56
N GLY A 29 -5.17 -6.24 -8.62
CA GLY A 29 -5.97 -6.74 -9.73
C GLY A 29 -5.17 -7.69 -10.62
N ASP A 30 -5.76 -8.81 -11.01
CA ASP A 30 -5.13 -9.76 -11.95
C ASP A 30 -4.84 -9.10 -13.31
N GLU A 31 -5.67 -8.13 -13.73
CA GLU A 31 -5.47 -7.35 -14.96
C GLU A 31 -4.22 -6.45 -14.88
N ASP A 32 -3.95 -5.85 -13.72
CA ASP A 32 -2.78 -4.99 -13.50
C ASP A 32 -1.50 -5.82 -13.54
N ILE A 33 -1.50 -6.98 -12.87
CA ILE A 33 -0.39 -7.93 -12.91
C ILE A 33 -0.18 -8.42 -14.35
N PHE A 34 -1.25 -8.86 -15.02
CA PHE A 34 -1.16 -9.32 -16.41
C PHE A 34 -0.60 -8.24 -17.34
N TYR A 35 -1.01 -7.00 -17.15
CA TYR A 35 -0.50 -5.88 -17.93
C TYR A 35 1.01 -5.69 -17.71
N LEU A 36 1.47 -5.68 -16.47
CA LEU A 36 2.90 -5.55 -16.15
C LEU A 36 3.72 -6.75 -16.66
N GLN A 37 3.21 -7.96 -16.53
CA GLN A 37 3.83 -9.17 -17.07
C GLN A 37 3.93 -9.13 -18.60
N SER A 38 2.92 -8.59 -19.29
CA SER A 38 2.97 -8.39 -20.74
C SER A 38 4.09 -7.43 -21.18
N ARG A 39 4.60 -6.61 -20.25
CA ARG A 39 5.76 -5.72 -20.45
C ARG A 39 7.09 -6.34 -20.06
N GLY A 40 7.10 -7.61 -19.64
CA GLY A 40 8.30 -8.39 -19.36
C GLY A 40 8.74 -8.41 -17.89
N LEU A 41 7.93 -7.90 -16.97
CA LEU A 41 8.11 -8.11 -15.53
C LEU A 41 7.67 -9.53 -15.18
N ASP A 42 8.35 -10.17 -14.22
CA ASP A 42 7.82 -11.40 -13.65
C ASP A 42 6.70 -11.08 -12.63
N ASP A 43 6.09 -12.13 -12.08
CA ASP A 43 4.95 -11.98 -11.14
C ASP A 43 5.34 -11.23 -9.86
N ASP A 44 6.53 -11.49 -9.34
CA ASP A 44 7.02 -10.92 -8.09
C ASP A 44 7.41 -9.45 -8.30
N ASP A 45 8.14 -9.14 -9.39
CA ASP A 45 8.49 -7.78 -9.80
C ASP A 45 7.23 -6.93 -10.07
N ALA A 46 6.22 -7.50 -10.72
CA ALA A 46 4.96 -6.81 -11.00
C ALA A 46 4.20 -6.45 -9.71
N LYS A 47 4.09 -7.41 -8.77
CA LYS A 47 3.46 -7.17 -7.47
C LYS A 47 4.26 -6.15 -6.65
N GLN A 48 5.58 -6.27 -6.64
CA GLN A 48 6.47 -5.34 -5.95
C GLN A 48 6.28 -3.92 -6.48
N MET A 49 6.27 -3.73 -7.80
CA MET A 49 6.03 -2.42 -8.41
C MET A 49 4.69 -1.81 -8.00
N ILE A 50 3.61 -2.60 -7.97
CA ILE A 50 2.29 -2.13 -7.55
C ILE A 50 2.29 -1.72 -6.06
N VAL A 51 2.87 -2.55 -5.19
CA VAL A 51 2.96 -2.25 -3.75
C VAL A 51 3.84 -1.02 -3.49
N SER A 52 4.97 -0.89 -4.17
CA SER A 52 5.85 0.29 -4.09
C SER A 52 5.12 1.56 -4.50
N GLY A 53 4.35 1.55 -5.59
CA GLY A 53 3.54 2.70 -5.99
C GLY A 53 2.42 3.04 -4.99
N PHE A 54 1.85 2.03 -4.32
CA PHE A 54 0.84 2.25 -3.27
C PHE A 54 1.42 2.94 -2.03
N ILE A 55 2.65 2.62 -1.64
CA ILE A 55 3.31 3.23 -0.46
C ILE A 55 4.10 4.51 -0.79
N GLU A 56 4.33 4.82 -2.07
CA GLU A 56 5.10 5.99 -2.53
C GLU A 56 4.67 7.30 -1.85
N PRO A 57 3.37 7.65 -1.72
CA PRO A 57 2.97 8.88 -1.05
C PRO A 57 3.38 8.95 0.42
N ILE A 58 3.58 7.80 1.07
CA ILE A 58 4.05 7.72 2.46
C ILE A 58 5.57 7.92 2.51
N THR A 59 6.30 7.31 1.58
CA THR A 59 7.77 7.40 1.55
C THR A 59 8.25 8.80 1.17
N GLU A 60 7.51 9.53 0.33
CA GLU A 60 7.80 10.93 -0.03
C GLU A 60 7.72 11.90 1.16
N GLU A 61 6.91 11.61 2.18
CA GLU A 61 6.76 12.45 3.38
C GLU A 61 7.81 12.15 4.46
N LEU A 62 8.65 11.12 4.26
CA LEU A 62 9.68 10.72 5.21
C LEU A 62 11.04 11.35 4.87
N PRO A 63 11.87 11.67 5.88
CA PRO A 63 13.28 11.91 5.66
C PRO A 63 13.94 10.77 4.87
N ILE A 64 14.88 11.12 3.99
CA ILE A 64 15.48 10.19 3.02
C ILE A 64 16.02 8.93 3.68
N GLU A 65 16.66 9.06 4.85
CA GLU A 65 17.22 7.89 5.55
C GLU A 65 16.15 6.87 5.94
N TYR A 66 14.96 7.33 6.35
CA TYR A 66 13.84 6.48 6.73
C TYR A 66 13.06 5.95 5.52
N ALA A 67 12.95 6.73 4.45
CA ALA A 67 12.31 6.29 3.21
C ALA A 67 13.06 5.10 2.60
N VAL A 68 14.41 5.16 2.59
CA VAL A 68 15.25 4.05 2.12
C VAL A 68 15.07 2.80 2.98
N GLU A 69 15.03 2.96 4.30
CA GLU A 69 14.84 1.82 5.22
C GLU A 69 13.45 1.21 5.08
N LEU A 70 12.40 2.02 4.95
CA LEU A 70 11.02 1.55 4.75
C LEU A 70 10.88 0.73 3.47
N ASN A 71 11.44 1.21 2.36
CA ASN A 71 11.43 0.46 1.10
C ASN A 71 12.10 -0.90 1.27
N ARG A 72 13.27 -0.94 1.93
CA ARG A 72 13.98 -2.20 2.19
C ARG A 72 13.17 -3.18 3.05
N LEU A 73 12.49 -2.69 4.07
CA LEU A 73 11.64 -3.52 4.93
C LEU A 73 10.45 -4.10 4.15
N VAL A 74 9.82 -3.29 3.28
CA VAL A 74 8.71 -3.76 2.44
C VAL A 74 9.18 -4.84 1.48
N GLU A 75 10.33 -4.68 0.83
CA GLU A 75 10.90 -5.70 -0.06
C GLU A 75 11.12 -7.04 0.68
N LEU A 76 11.70 -6.99 1.88
CA LEU A 76 11.96 -8.19 2.69
C LEU A 76 10.68 -8.90 3.12
N GLU A 77 9.64 -8.17 3.53
CA GLU A 77 8.35 -8.76 3.90
C GLU A 77 7.64 -9.39 2.69
N MET A 78 7.81 -8.83 1.49
CA MET A 78 7.25 -9.40 0.27
C MET A 78 7.94 -10.70 -0.14
N GLU A 79 9.28 -10.78 -0.08
CA GLU A 79 10.02 -12.03 -0.34
C GLU A 79 9.60 -13.17 0.61
N GLY A 80 9.23 -12.85 1.85
CA GLY A 80 8.80 -13.82 2.86
C GLY A 80 7.31 -14.20 2.84
N SER A 81 6.46 -13.39 2.20
CA SER A 81 5.00 -13.54 2.23
C SER A 81 4.39 -14.01 0.91
N LEU A 82 5.16 -14.05 -0.19
CA LEU A 82 4.74 -14.59 -1.47
C LEU A 82 4.92 -16.12 -1.48
N GLY A 83 4.08 -16.82 -0.70
CA GLY A 83 4.05 -18.28 -0.57
C GLY A 83 2.75 -18.82 0.00
#